data_AF-A0A936GWA6-F1
#
_entry.id   AF-A0A936GWA6-F1
#
_cell.length_a   1.000
_cell.length_b   1.000
_cell.length_c   1.000
_cell.angle_alpha   90.00
_cell.angle_beta   90.00
_cell.angle_gamma   90.00
#
_symmetry.space_group_name_H-M   'P 1'
#
loop_
_entity.id
_entity.type
_entity.pdbx_description
1 polymer ?
#
loop_
_entity_poly.entity_id
_entity_poly.type
_entity_poly.pdbx_seq_one_letter_code
_entity_poly.pdbx_strand_id
1 'polypeptide(L)'
;MKFYLSILSLLFASSLIAQSGQKEVSLVFTHKVNGEALVLGETTFPIWNGKMVKLKRAEFYLSGFSVTDANGVVTSFPDAYLLVRAQEAGRNIVVGNLGETPVNQLSMFIGVDSLKNHDDPTLYPETHPLGLKDPSMHWGWAGGYRFMAIEGMVDNSGDGIPETDFEFHNLGDALYKQALISIPLAHNTENGLTLPIELDYARLFDQFTMTGSLIVHGSTAKNISMMNNAVSKDFFKLLGPISGTDQQETEKWTLIRENAQLVVQASSSPNSLVTLTNLLGKTVGQEKMDETGRAVINSSGLASGMYIITLHSTDRLSSKTIWLY
;
A
#
# COMPACT_ATOMS: atom_id res chain seq x y z
N MET A 1 -6.82 56.45 -55.38
CA MET A 1 -5.56 56.92 -54.76
C MET A 1 -5.22 55.99 -53.61
N LYS A 2 -4.10 55.28 -53.75
CA LYS A 2 -3.19 54.69 -52.75
C LYS A 2 -3.70 53.61 -51.76
N PHE A 3 -3.18 52.40 -52.01
CA PHE A 3 -2.93 51.25 -51.13
C PHE A 3 -2.27 51.61 -49.79
N TYR A 4 -2.47 50.76 -48.75
CA TYR A 4 -1.47 50.04 -47.92
C TYR A 4 -2.25 49.06 -47.01
N LEU A 5 -2.24 47.75 -47.26
CA LEU A 5 -1.42 46.72 -46.58
C LEU A 5 -1.12 46.98 -45.09
N SER A 6 -1.59 46.08 -44.22
CA SER A 6 -0.71 45.35 -43.29
C SER A 6 -1.45 44.19 -42.61
N ILE A 7 -0.95 42.99 -42.91
CA ILE A 7 -1.14 41.74 -42.20
C ILE A 7 -0.48 41.87 -40.83
N LEU A 8 -1.16 41.49 -39.75
CA LEU A 8 -0.48 41.13 -38.51
C LEU A 8 -1.10 39.85 -37.93
N SER A 9 -0.56 38.74 -38.43
CA SER A 9 -0.54 37.44 -37.77
C SER A 9 0.17 37.55 -36.43
N LEU A 10 -0.58 37.58 -35.32
CA LEU A 10 -0.01 37.32 -34.00
C LEU A 10 -0.03 35.82 -33.74
N LEU A 11 1.15 35.22 -33.95
CA LEU A 11 1.55 33.94 -33.39
C LEU A 11 1.47 34.02 -31.86
N PHE A 12 0.37 33.60 -31.26
CA PHE A 12 0.39 33.12 -29.88
C PHE A 12 0.86 31.66 -29.90
N ALA A 13 2.18 31.48 -30.03
CA ALA A 13 2.82 30.27 -29.54
C ALA A 13 2.81 30.37 -28.01
N SER A 14 1.68 30.02 -27.39
CA SER A 14 1.69 29.67 -25.97
C SER A 14 2.50 28.39 -25.86
N SER A 15 3.75 28.54 -25.43
CA SER A 15 4.56 27.46 -24.92
C SER A 15 3.76 26.71 -23.85
N LEU A 16 3.16 25.59 -24.26
CA LEU A 16 2.90 24.48 -23.36
C LEU A 16 4.29 24.05 -22.88
N ILE A 17 4.73 24.63 -21.77
CA ILE A 17 5.72 23.95 -20.94
C ILE A 17 4.96 22.71 -20.50
N ALA A 18 5.23 21.58 -21.16
CA ALA A 18 4.95 20.29 -20.58
C ALA A 18 5.58 20.32 -19.21
N GLN A 19 4.76 20.36 -18.17
CA GLN A 19 5.20 20.10 -16.81
C GLN A 19 5.77 18.69 -16.88
N SER A 20 7.10 18.58 -16.99
CA SER A 20 7.79 17.29 -16.88
C SER A 20 7.34 16.74 -15.53
N GLY A 21 6.52 15.70 -15.56
CA GLY A 21 5.83 15.19 -14.37
C GLY A 21 6.86 14.91 -13.29
N GLN A 22 6.78 15.65 -12.19
CA GLN A 22 7.57 15.31 -11.02
C GLN A 22 7.16 13.91 -10.61
N LYS A 23 8.13 13.01 -10.46
CA LYS A 23 7.87 11.66 -9.97
C LYS A 23 7.30 11.79 -8.56
N GLU A 24 6.30 10.99 -8.21
CA GLU A 24 5.72 11.03 -6.86
C GLU A 24 6.14 9.78 -6.07
N VAL A 25 6.24 9.92 -4.75
CA VAL A 25 6.24 8.78 -3.83
C VAL A 25 4.80 8.58 -3.36
N SER A 26 4.24 7.41 -3.65
CA SER A 26 2.91 7.01 -3.24
C SER A 26 2.94 5.72 -2.43
N LEU A 27 2.07 5.63 -1.42
CA LEU A 27 1.87 4.43 -0.61
C LEU A 27 0.48 3.85 -0.87
N VAL A 28 0.40 2.53 -0.91
CA VAL A 28 -0.87 1.79 -1.00
C VAL A 28 -0.88 0.74 0.10
N PHE A 29 -1.84 0.81 1.00
CA PHE A 29 -1.93 -0.13 2.12
C PHE A 29 -2.96 -1.24 1.86
N THR A 30 -2.59 -2.47 2.18
CA THR A 30 -3.51 -3.61 2.28
C THR A 30 -3.52 -4.14 3.70
N HIS A 31 -4.69 -4.50 4.21
CA HIS A 31 -4.89 -4.86 5.61
C HIS A 31 -5.15 -6.35 5.76
N LYS A 32 -4.30 -7.02 6.52
CA LYS A 32 -4.28 -8.48 6.62
C LYS A 32 -4.07 -8.99 8.04
N VAL A 33 -4.37 -10.27 8.23
CA VAL A 33 -4.01 -11.07 9.38
C VAL A 33 -3.51 -12.43 8.90
N ASN A 34 -2.26 -12.77 9.21
CA ASN A 34 -1.65 -14.04 8.81
C ASN A 34 -1.75 -14.34 7.29
N GLY A 35 -1.67 -13.30 6.45
CA GLY A 35 -1.76 -13.42 4.99
C GLY A 35 -3.17 -13.36 4.40
N GLU A 36 -4.21 -13.42 5.24
CA GLU A 36 -5.62 -13.29 4.84
C GLU A 36 -6.15 -11.86 5.01
N ALA A 37 -7.19 -11.49 4.26
CA ALA A 37 -7.78 -10.15 4.37
C ALA A 37 -8.42 -9.91 5.75
N LEU A 38 -8.17 -8.74 6.34
CA LEU A 38 -8.81 -8.32 7.59
C LEU A 38 -10.14 -7.63 7.30
N VAL A 39 -11.21 -8.13 7.93
CA VAL A 39 -12.52 -7.45 8.03
C VAL A 39 -12.81 -7.22 9.50
N LEU A 40 -12.88 -5.94 9.91
CA LEU A 40 -13.14 -5.57 11.29
C LEU A 40 -14.52 -6.07 11.75
N GLY A 41 -14.59 -6.61 12.96
CA GLY A 41 -15.80 -7.17 13.55
C GLY A 41 -16.15 -8.58 13.08
N GLU A 42 -15.47 -9.10 12.05
CA GLU A 42 -15.78 -10.39 11.42
C GLU A 42 -14.61 -11.36 11.49
N THR A 43 -13.43 -10.97 11.00
CA THR A 43 -12.27 -11.86 10.91
C THR A 43 -11.77 -12.23 12.30
N THR A 44 -11.73 -13.53 12.58
CA THR A 44 -11.12 -14.10 13.79
C THR A 44 -9.86 -14.86 13.40
N PHE A 45 -8.74 -14.58 14.06
CA PHE A 45 -7.43 -15.12 13.68
C PHE A 45 -6.60 -15.51 14.91
N PRO A 46 -5.75 -16.55 14.81
CA PRO A 46 -4.84 -16.91 15.87
C PRO A 46 -3.66 -15.93 15.96
N ILE A 47 -3.22 -15.63 17.17
CA ILE A 47 -1.94 -14.96 17.43
C ILE A 47 -0.86 -15.99 17.81
N TRP A 48 0.36 -15.51 18.09
CA TRP A 48 1.56 -16.34 18.35
C TRP A 48 1.41 -17.51 19.33
N ASN A 49 0.49 -17.41 20.30
CA ASN A 49 0.25 -18.45 21.32
C ASN A 49 -1.07 -19.23 21.11
N GLY A 50 -1.68 -19.10 19.93
CA GLY A 50 -2.91 -19.82 19.55
C GLY A 50 -4.21 -19.18 20.05
N LYS A 51 -4.17 -18.11 20.86
CA LYS A 51 -5.39 -17.37 21.23
C LYS A 51 -6.04 -16.77 19.99
N MET A 52 -7.36 -16.84 19.91
CA MET A 52 -8.12 -16.21 18.83
C MET A 52 -8.37 -14.75 19.15
N VAL A 53 -8.16 -13.87 18.18
CA VAL A 53 -8.39 -12.42 18.29
C VAL A 53 -9.34 -11.98 17.17
N LYS A 54 -10.19 -11.01 17.49
CA LYS A 54 -11.06 -10.32 16.53
C LYS A 54 -10.97 -8.82 16.75
N LEU A 55 -10.48 -8.10 15.73
CA LEU A 55 -10.33 -6.64 15.81
C LEU A 55 -11.65 -5.94 15.52
N LYS A 56 -11.95 -4.88 16.26
CA LYS A 56 -13.07 -3.96 16.04
C LYS A 56 -12.59 -2.60 15.54
N ARG A 57 -11.37 -2.20 15.89
CA ARG A 57 -10.73 -0.96 15.46
C ARG A 57 -9.25 -1.20 15.21
N ALA A 58 -8.76 -0.63 14.12
CA ALA A 58 -7.35 -0.64 13.76
C ALA A 58 -7.02 0.61 12.96
N GLU A 59 -6.46 1.61 13.67
CA GLU A 59 -6.10 2.91 13.11
C GLU A 59 -4.74 3.33 13.66
N PHE A 60 -3.90 3.99 12.85
CA PHE A 60 -2.62 4.51 13.31
C PHE A 60 -2.15 5.69 12.45
N TYR A 61 -1.33 6.55 13.07
CA TYR A 61 -0.68 7.65 12.38
C TYR A 61 0.65 7.23 11.79
N LEU A 62 0.97 7.76 10.62
CA LEU A 62 2.31 7.76 10.05
C LEU A 62 2.74 9.20 9.75
N SER A 63 3.99 9.53 10.05
CA SER A 63 4.58 10.85 9.78
C SER A 63 6.10 10.76 9.62
N GLY A 64 6.76 11.91 9.45
CA GLY A 64 8.22 11.98 9.37
C GLY A 64 8.80 11.22 8.18
N PHE A 65 8.08 11.22 7.05
CA PHE A 65 8.46 10.44 5.87
C PHE A 65 9.75 10.98 5.25
N SER A 66 10.62 10.08 4.82
CA SER A 66 11.75 10.40 3.97
C SER A 66 12.14 9.22 3.11
N VAL A 67 12.82 9.49 2.01
CA VAL A 67 13.44 8.45 1.18
C VAL A 67 14.94 8.70 1.06
N THR A 68 15.70 7.62 0.94
CA THR A 68 17.16 7.66 0.81
C THR A 68 17.58 7.01 -0.51
N ASP A 69 18.50 7.64 -1.23
CA ASP A 69 19.09 7.08 -2.45
C ASP A 69 20.30 6.18 -2.18
N ALA A 70 20.84 5.56 -3.24
CA ALA A 70 22.01 4.68 -3.14
C ALA A 70 23.30 5.40 -2.69
N ASN A 71 23.36 6.73 -2.76
CA ASN A 71 24.48 7.55 -2.30
C ASN A 71 24.28 8.06 -0.86
N GLY A 72 23.15 7.74 -0.22
CA GLY A 72 22.81 8.20 1.12
C GLY A 72 22.17 9.59 1.17
N VAL A 73 21.75 10.15 0.03
CA VAL A 73 21.04 11.43 -0.01
C VAL A 73 19.61 11.22 0.47
N VAL A 74 19.20 11.99 1.47
CA VAL A 74 17.86 11.93 2.07
C VAL A 74 16.99 13.03 1.49
N THR A 75 15.80 12.66 1.01
CA THR A 75 14.71 13.58 0.65
C THR A 75 13.59 13.41 1.67
N SER A 76 13.25 14.48 2.39
CA SER A 76 12.25 14.46 3.47
C SER A 76 10.92 15.07 3.05
N PHE A 77 9.83 14.54 3.60
CA PHE A 77 8.45 15.01 3.43
C PHE A 77 7.84 15.30 4.80
N PRO A 78 8.35 16.33 5.52
CA PRO A 78 8.01 16.56 6.92
C PRO A 78 6.54 16.94 7.15
N ASP A 79 5.89 17.53 6.15
CA ASP A 79 4.48 17.97 6.24
C ASP A 79 3.47 16.84 5.92
N ALA A 80 3.95 15.66 5.55
CA ALA A 80 3.10 14.52 5.25
C ALA A 80 2.70 13.78 6.53
N TYR A 81 1.41 13.87 6.88
CA TYR A 81 0.78 13.09 7.95
C TYR A 81 -0.28 12.19 7.34
N LEU A 82 -0.28 10.91 7.70
CA LEU A 82 -1.31 9.96 7.27
C LEU A 82 -2.03 9.38 8.49
N LEU A 83 -3.35 9.28 8.40
CA LEU A 83 -4.15 8.44 9.29
C LEU A 83 -4.55 7.19 8.50
N VAL A 84 -3.92 6.07 8.80
CA VAL A 84 -4.19 4.78 8.14
C VAL A 84 -5.26 4.06 8.92
N ARG A 85 -6.31 3.58 8.23
CA ARG A 85 -7.45 2.89 8.83
C ARG A 85 -7.72 1.58 8.12
N ALA A 86 -7.93 0.50 8.87
CA ALA A 86 -8.19 -0.81 8.27
C ALA A 86 -9.44 -0.87 7.38
N GLN A 87 -10.42 0.02 7.59
CA GLN A 87 -11.60 0.15 6.74
C GLN A 87 -11.31 0.76 5.36
N GLU A 88 -10.13 1.36 5.17
CA GLU A 88 -9.76 2.11 3.97
C GLU A 88 -8.61 1.40 3.22
N ALA A 89 -8.89 0.24 2.62
CA ALA A 89 -7.89 -0.51 1.87
C ALA A 89 -7.66 0.03 0.44
N GLY A 90 -6.43 -0.10 -0.07
CA GLY A 90 -6.12 0.07 -1.49
C GLY A 90 -6.12 1.51 -2.01
N ARG A 91 -6.24 2.51 -1.13
CA ARG A 91 -6.12 3.92 -1.51
C ARG A 91 -4.67 4.23 -1.91
N ASN A 92 -4.49 4.92 -3.04
CA ASN A 92 -3.21 5.51 -3.40
C ASN A 92 -3.03 6.84 -2.67
N ILE A 93 -1.97 6.95 -1.87
CA ILE A 93 -1.70 8.12 -1.04
C ILE A 93 -0.36 8.72 -1.46
N VAL A 94 -0.40 9.92 -2.04
CA VAL A 94 0.80 10.67 -2.39
C VAL A 94 1.42 11.25 -1.12
N VAL A 95 2.68 10.91 -0.87
CA VAL A 95 3.47 11.41 0.27
C VAL A 95 4.23 12.67 -0.11
N GLY A 96 4.70 12.75 -1.36
CA GLY A 96 5.40 13.92 -1.86
C GLY A 96 6.09 13.68 -3.19
N ASN A 97 6.75 14.73 -3.68
CA ASN A 97 7.42 14.71 -4.97
C ASN A 97 8.85 14.21 -4.82
N LEU A 98 9.18 13.19 -5.59
CA LEU A 98 10.50 12.63 -5.75
C LEU A 98 11.26 13.35 -6.88
N GLY A 99 12.57 13.46 -6.73
CA GLY A 99 13.46 13.79 -7.84
C GLY A 99 13.54 12.65 -8.88
N GLU A 100 14.49 12.76 -9.80
CA GLU A 100 14.67 11.72 -10.83
C GLU A 100 15.42 10.48 -10.31
N THR A 101 16.18 10.64 -9.23
CA THR A 101 17.07 9.62 -8.67
C THR A 101 16.27 8.49 -8.02
N PRO A 102 16.55 7.22 -8.41
CA PRO A 102 15.99 6.06 -7.73
C PRO A 102 16.38 6.00 -6.26
N VAL A 103 15.44 5.59 -5.41
CA VAL A 103 15.64 5.44 -3.97
C VAL A 103 15.59 3.98 -3.55
N ASN A 104 16.32 3.65 -2.48
CA ASN A 104 16.47 2.28 -1.98
C ASN A 104 15.94 2.08 -0.55
N GLN A 105 15.45 3.13 0.11
CA GLN A 105 14.85 3.05 1.43
C GLN A 105 13.75 4.10 1.60
N LEU A 106 12.63 3.69 2.19
CA LEU A 106 11.62 4.55 2.80
C LEU A 106 11.84 4.53 4.31
N SER A 107 11.88 5.70 4.92
CA SER A 107 11.77 5.90 6.36
C SER A 107 10.45 6.58 6.68
N MET A 108 9.81 6.14 7.74
CA MET A 108 8.61 6.75 8.31
C MET A 108 8.57 6.47 9.80
N PHE A 109 7.73 7.19 10.52
CA PHE A 109 7.50 6.94 11.93
C PHE A 109 6.04 6.61 12.18
N ILE A 110 5.79 5.72 13.13
CA ILE A 110 4.46 5.45 13.64
C ILE A 110 4.17 6.47 14.74
N GLY A 111 3.15 7.29 14.51
CA GLY A 111 2.74 8.38 15.39
C GLY A 111 2.85 9.76 14.76
N VAL A 112 2.75 10.76 15.63
CA VAL A 112 2.84 12.19 15.31
C VAL A 112 4.06 12.74 16.04
N ASP A 113 4.88 13.54 15.36
CA ASP A 113 6.06 14.14 15.98
C ASP A 113 5.69 15.04 17.17
N SER A 114 6.63 15.24 18.09
CA SER A 114 6.37 15.95 19.34
C SER A 114 6.00 17.43 19.16
N LEU A 115 6.29 18.05 18.01
CA LEU A 115 5.86 19.43 17.74
C LEU A 115 4.36 19.49 17.47
N LYS A 116 3.78 18.45 16.87
CA LYS A 116 2.36 18.36 16.54
C LYS A 116 1.54 17.52 17.50
N ASN A 117 2.16 16.63 18.27
CA ASN A 117 1.44 15.65 19.07
C ASN A 117 0.50 16.29 20.12
N HIS A 118 0.83 17.49 20.59
CA HIS A 118 0.12 18.20 21.65
C HIS A 118 -0.59 19.48 21.17
N ASP A 119 -0.55 19.76 19.87
CA ASP A 119 -1.23 20.90 19.24
C ASP A 119 -2.76 20.70 19.29
N ASP A 120 -3.50 21.80 19.12
CA ASP A 120 -4.95 21.76 19.09
C ASP A 120 -5.49 21.17 17.77
N PRO A 121 -6.12 19.96 17.78
CA PRO A 121 -6.63 19.33 16.57
C PRO A 121 -7.78 20.11 15.91
N THR A 122 -8.42 21.06 16.63
CA THR A 122 -9.52 21.87 16.09
C THR A 122 -9.05 22.93 15.09
N LEU A 123 -7.75 23.21 15.04
CA LEU A 123 -7.15 24.13 14.08
C LEU A 123 -7.06 23.53 12.66
N TYR A 124 -7.22 22.22 12.53
CA TYR A 124 -7.20 21.51 11.27
C TYR A 124 -8.62 21.28 10.73
N PRO A 125 -8.83 21.35 9.40
CA PRO A 125 -10.10 20.94 8.81
C PRO A 125 -10.33 19.45 9.01
N GLU A 126 -11.59 19.02 8.98
CA GLU A 126 -11.99 17.62 9.18
C GLU A 126 -11.29 16.64 8.21
N THR A 127 -10.99 17.09 6.99
CA THR A 127 -10.28 16.30 5.98
C THR A 127 -8.80 16.07 6.30
N HIS A 128 -8.20 16.93 7.12
CA HIS A 128 -6.79 16.80 7.50
C HIS A 128 -6.60 15.62 8.45
N PRO A 129 -5.56 14.78 8.29
CA PRO A 129 -5.36 13.60 9.15
C PRO A 129 -5.26 13.91 10.65
N LEU A 130 -4.67 15.05 11.01
CA LEU A 130 -4.55 15.52 12.40
C LEU A 130 -5.79 16.29 12.92
N GLY A 131 -6.82 16.49 12.10
CA GLY A 131 -8.08 17.09 12.56
C GLY A 131 -8.86 16.18 13.51
N LEU A 132 -9.95 16.70 14.08
CA LEU A 132 -10.88 15.90 14.88
C LEU A 132 -11.40 14.69 14.09
N LYS A 133 -11.47 13.53 14.76
CA LYS A 133 -11.96 12.26 14.21
C LYS A 133 -13.02 11.65 15.10
N ASP A 134 -13.88 10.83 14.51
CA ASP A 134 -14.83 9.97 15.22
C ASP A 134 -14.70 8.53 14.68
N PRO A 135 -14.31 7.54 15.51
CA PRO A 135 -13.88 7.67 16.90
C PRO A 135 -12.63 8.54 17.07
N SER A 136 -12.51 9.20 18.23
CA SER A 136 -11.39 10.13 18.46
C SER A 136 -10.03 9.44 18.37
N MET A 137 -9.10 10.12 17.69
CA MET A 137 -7.68 9.77 17.63
C MET A 137 -6.80 10.72 18.47
N HIS A 138 -7.40 11.62 19.25
CA HIS A 138 -6.69 12.52 20.17
C HIS A 138 -7.18 12.31 21.63
N TRP A 139 -6.28 12.32 22.60
CA TRP A 139 -6.54 12.02 24.03
C TRP A 139 -6.28 13.21 24.94
N GLY A 140 -6.73 14.38 24.49
CA GLY A 140 -6.48 15.65 25.16
C GLY A 140 -5.01 16.06 25.13
N TRP A 141 -4.71 17.28 25.57
CA TRP A 141 -3.38 17.87 25.39
C TRP A 141 -2.27 17.11 26.11
N ALA A 142 -2.55 16.54 27.30
CA ALA A 142 -1.54 15.79 28.04
C ALA A 142 -1.19 14.44 27.39
N GLY A 143 -2.18 13.77 26.77
CA GLY A 143 -1.98 12.47 26.11
C GLY A 143 -1.51 12.59 24.66
N GLY A 144 -1.95 13.65 23.97
CA GLY A 144 -1.71 13.88 22.55
C GLY A 144 -2.51 12.94 21.65
N TYR A 145 -2.02 12.70 20.44
CA TYR A 145 -2.61 11.75 19.50
C TYR A 145 -2.36 10.30 19.94
N ARG A 146 -3.37 9.45 19.73
CA ARG A 146 -3.20 8.00 19.73
C ARG A 146 -2.38 7.63 18.51
N PHE A 147 -1.10 7.34 18.68
CA PHE A 147 -0.24 6.91 17.58
C PHE A 147 -0.78 5.65 16.92
N MET A 148 -1.40 4.77 17.72
CA MET A 148 -2.11 3.60 17.25
C MET A 148 -3.26 3.27 18.21
N ALA A 149 -4.44 2.97 17.66
CA ALA A 149 -5.61 2.46 18.36
C ALA A 149 -5.98 1.08 17.81
N ILE A 150 -5.66 0.02 18.58
CA ILE A 150 -6.06 -1.36 18.29
C ILE A 150 -7.03 -1.81 19.36
N GLU A 151 -8.26 -2.13 18.95
CA GLU A 151 -9.34 -2.54 19.85
C GLU A 151 -9.97 -3.81 19.32
N GLY A 152 -10.48 -4.66 20.20
CA GLY A 152 -11.05 -5.93 19.80
C GLY A 152 -11.45 -6.82 20.96
N MET A 153 -11.60 -8.10 20.65
CA MET A 153 -11.82 -9.17 21.63
C MET A 153 -10.75 -10.25 21.47
N VAL A 154 -10.39 -10.91 22.56
CA VAL A 154 -9.50 -12.07 22.59
C VAL A 154 -10.14 -13.24 23.34
N ASP A 155 -9.89 -14.45 22.84
CA ASP A 155 -10.29 -15.73 23.43
C ASP A 155 -9.45 -16.05 24.66
N ASN A 156 -10.01 -15.80 25.85
CA ASN A 156 -9.37 -16.13 27.13
C ASN A 156 -9.92 -17.39 27.79
N SER A 157 -11.10 -17.85 27.41
CA SER A 157 -11.70 -19.13 27.81
C SER A 157 -11.02 -20.33 27.14
N GLY A 158 -10.47 -20.14 25.93
CA GLY A 158 -9.84 -21.19 25.11
C GLY A 158 -10.83 -22.04 24.30
N ASP A 159 -12.06 -21.54 24.07
CA ASP A 159 -13.10 -22.24 23.30
C ASP A 159 -13.12 -21.84 21.81
N GLY A 160 -12.22 -20.97 21.39
CA GLY A 160 -12.10 -20.46 20.02
C GLY A 160 -12.93 -19.22 19.75
N ILE A 161 -13.71 -18.71 20.72
CA ILE A 161 -14.61 -17.57 20.55
C ILE A 161 -14.08 -16.37 21.34
N PRO A 162 -13.62 -15.29 20.66
CA PRO A 162 -13.19 -14.09 21.36
C PRO A 162 -14.31 -13.40 22.15
N GLU A 163 -14.09 -13.24 23.45
CA GLU A 163 -15.07 -12.78 24.44
C GLU A 163 -14.55 -11.69 25.38
N THR A 164 -13.23 -11.61 25.59
CA THR A 164 -12.63 -10.59 26.46
C THR A 164 -12.26 -9.35 25.65
N ASP A 165 -12.88 -8.20 25.93
CA ASP A 165 -12.54 -6.93 25.29
C ASP A 165 -11.12 -6.45 25.63
N PHE A 166 -10.49 -5.78 24.67
CA PHE A 166 -9.23 -5.08 24.84
C PHE A 166 -9.20 -3.76 24.06
N GLU A 167 -8.41 -2.81 24.58
CA GLU A 167 -8.11 -1.53 23.96
C GLU A 167 -6.64 -1.21 24.19
N PHE A 168 -5.88 -1.03 23.12
CA PHE A 168 -4.50 -0.56 23.17
C PHE A 168 -4.42 0.80 22.46
N HIS A 169 -4.40 1.86 23.26
CA HIS A 169 -4.21 3.24 22.76
C HIS A 169 -2.80 3.70 23.11
N ASN A 170 -1.95 3.63 22.09
CA ASN A 170 -0.53 3.97 22.18
C ASN A 170 -0.39 5.49 22.20
N LEU A 171 -0.05 6.03 23.37
CA LEU A 171 0.04 7.47 23.63
C LEU A 171 1.44 7.83 24.16
N GLY A 172 1.86 9.05 23.90
CA GLY A 172 3.10 9.64 24.43
C GLY A 172 4.30 9.55 23.49
N ASP A 173 5.09 10.62 23.47
CA ASP A 173 6.18 10.85 22.52
C ASP A 173 7.23 9.73 22.48
N ALA A 174 7.48 9.05 23.60
CA ALA A 174 8.45 7.95 23.67
C ALA A 174 8.06 6.73 22.81
N LEU A 175 6.78 6.63 22.40
CA LEU A 175 6.28 5.61 21.50
C LEU A 175 6.41 5.99 20.02
N TYR A 176 6.99 7.14 19.69
CA TYR A 176 7.27 7.54 18.31
C TYR A 176 8.40 6.65 17.76
N LYS A 177 8.04 5.61 16.99
CA LYS A 177 8.97 4.57 16.52
C LYS A 177 9.21 4.68 15.02
N GLN A 178 10.47 4.59 14.61
CA GLN A 178 10.86 4.59 13.21
C GLN A 178 10.66 3.21 12.59
N ALA A 179 10.02 3.16 11.43
CA ALA A 179 9.98 2.03 10.53
C ALA A 179 10.86 2.32 9.31
N LEU A 180 11.64 1.33 8.90
CA LEU A 180 12.49 1.37 7.71
C LEU A 180 12.05 0.29 6.75
N ILE A 181 11.80 0.67 5.50
CA ILE A 181 11.41 -0.25 4.43
C ILE A 181 12.47 -0.17 3.33
N SER A 182 13.15 -1.28 3.09
CA SER A 182 14.05 -1.41 1.94
C SER A 182 13.25 -1.43 0.65
N ILE A 183 13.65 -0.63 -0.33
CA ILE A 183 12.99 -0.49 -1.63
C ILE A 183 13.88 -1.15 -2.70
N PRO A 184 13.48 -2.31 -3.25
CA PRO A 184 14.13 -2.85 -4.44
C PRO A 184 14.04 -1.88 -5.62
N LEU A 185 15.09 -1.82 -6.45
CA LEU A 185 15.13 -0.94 -7.64
C LEU A 185 13.92 -1.09 -8.55
N ALA A 186 13.32 -2.29 -8.63
CA ALA A 186 12.14 -2.58 -9.45
C ALA A 186 10.88 -1.77 -9.11
N HIS A 187 10.83 -1.11 -7.95
CA HIS A 187 9.73 -0.18 -7.60
C HIS A 187 9.93 1.24 -8.15
N ASN A 188 11.15 1.61 -8.57
CA ASN A 188 11.44 2.93 -9.10
C ASN A 188 11.10 2.95 -10.59
N THR A 189 9.89 3.43 -10.93
CA THR A 189 9.42 3.49 -12.31
C THR A 189 9.66 4.87 -12.94
N GLU A 190 9.47 4.97 -14.25
CA GLU A 190 9.50 6.26 -14.96
C GLU A 190 8.40 7.21 -14.49
N ASN A 191 7.26 6.67 -14.03
CA ASN A 191 6.09 7.43 -13.58
C ASN A 191 6.13 7.77 -12.08
N GLY A 192 7.19 7.36 -11.36
CA GLY A 192 7.32 7.54 -9.92
C GLY A 192 7.45 6.24 -9.15
N LEU A 193 7.23 6.33 -7.84
CA LEU A 193 7.47 5.28 -6.87
C LEU A 193 6.17 4.97 -6.13
N THR A 194 5.51 3.86 -6.48
CA THR A 194 4.34 3.36 -5.75
C THR A 194 4.74 2.15 -4.92
N LEU A 195 4.56 2.23 -3.61
CA LEU A 195 4.94 1.21 -2.64
C LEU A 195 3.69 0.50 -2.10
N PRO A 196 3.39 -0.73 -2.57
CA PRO A 196 2.33 -1.55 -1.99
C PRO A 196 2.81 -2.17 -0.66
N ILE A 197 2.24 -1.72 0.45
CA ILE A 197 2.61 -2.17 1.79
C ILE A 197 1.46 -3.01 2.35
N GLU A 198 1.75 -4.28 2.65
CA GLU A 198 0.90 -5.15 3.43
C GLU A 198 1.07 -4.86 4.92
N LEU A 199 -0.05 -4.72 5.61
CA LEU A 199 -0.14 -4.51 7.06
C LEU A 199 -0.69 -5.79 7.69
N ASP A 200 0.18 -6.61 8.30
CA ASP A 200 -0.22 -7.86 8.94
C ASP A 200 -0.44 -7.65 10.45
N TYR A 201 -1.69 -7.39 10.85
CA TYR A 201 -2.04 -7.06 12.23
C TYR A 201 -1.77 -8.19 13.23
N ALA A 202 -1.62 -9.44 12.78
CA ALA A 202 -1.22 -10.54 13.66
C ALA A 202 0.17 -10.28 14.28
N ARG A 203 1.06 -9.60 13.53
CA ARG A 203 2.43 -9.28 13.94
C ARG A 203 2.50 -8.33 15.13
N LEU A 204 1.50 -7.47 15.31
CA LEU A 204 1.42 -6.60 16.49
C LEU A 204 1.36 -7.41 17.79
N PHE A 205 0.84 -8.64 17.71
CA PHE A 205 0.69 -9.53 18.85
C PHE A 205 1.83 -10.54 19.02
N ASP A 206 2.91 -10.49 18.22
CA ASP A 206 4.03 -11.43 18.38
C ASP A 206 4.66 -11.35 19.78
N GLN A 207 4.73 -12.50 20.48
CA GLN A 207 5.19 -12.59 21.87
C GLN A 207 4.44 -11.64 22.84
N PHE A 208 3.23 -11.23 22.48
CA PHE A 208 2.40 -10.30 23.25
C PHE A 208 1.44 -11.04 24.17
N THR A 209 1.48 -10.76 25.47
CA THR A 209 0.57 -11.38 26.43
C THR A 209 -0.82 -10.73 26.39
N MET A 210 -1.84 -11.49 25.98
CA MET A 210 -3.25 -11.06 25.91
C MET A 210 -4.08 -11.49 27.13
N THR A 211 -3.51 -11.42 28.33
CA THR A 211 -4.21 -11.63 29.61
C THR A 211 -3.95 -10.47 30.57
N GLY A 212 -4.73 -10.42 31.66
CA GLY A 212 -4.64 -9.37 32.69
C GLY A 212 -5.37 -8.09 32.31
N SER A 213 -4.76 -6.93 32.57
CA SER A 213 -5.32 -5.63 32.16
C SER A 213 -5.14 -5.42 30.67
N LEU A 214 -6.25 -5.39 29.93
CA LEU A 214 -6.29 -5.28 28.48
C LEU A 214 -6.90 -3.97 27.96
N ILE A 215 -7.36 -3.10 28.87
CA ILE A 215 -7.73 -1.73 28.55
C ILE A 215 -6.57 -0.83 28.99
N VAL A 216 -5.80 -0.37 28.02
CA VAL A 216 -4.51 0.28 28.27
C VAL A 216 -4.36 1.52 27.40
N HIS A 217 -4.43 2.67 28.07
CA HIS A 217 -4.17 3.99 27.48
C HIS A 217 -2.86 4.53 28.04
N GLY A 218 -1.91 4.93 27.18
CA GLY A 218 -0.63 5.49 27.63
C GLY A 218 0.60 4.83 27.01
N SER A 219 1.75 5.03 27.65
CA SER A 219 3.05 4.47 27.27
C SER A 219 3.48 3.32 28.19
N THR A 220 2.58 2.38 28.49
CA THR A 220 2.86 1.25 29.38
C THR A 220 3.52 0.08 28.64
N ALA A 221 3.93 -0.97 29.38
CA ALA A 221 4.66 -2.11 28.81
C ALA A 221 3.95 -2.77 27.62
N LYS A 222 2.60 -2.90 27.66
CA LYS A 222 1.84 -3.47 26.55
C LYS A 222 1.93 -2.58 25.30
N ASN A 223 1.69 -1.28 25.43
CA ASN A 223 1.78 -0.35 24.29
C ASN A 223 3.22 -0.22 23.77
N ILE A 224 4.23 -0.21 24.64
CA ILE A 224 5.64 -0.29 24.24
C ILE A 224 5.91 -1.56 23.41
N SER A 225 5.44 -2.71 23.87
CA SER A 225 5.61 -3.98 23.15
C SER A 225 4.92 -3.96 21.79
N MET A 226 3.69 -3.43 21.71
CA MET A 226 2.95 -3.33 20.46
C MET A 226 3.67 -2.45 19.44
N MET A 227 4.12 -1.27 19.86
CA MET A 227 4.86 -0.35 18.98
C MET A 227 6.22 -0.91 18.56
N ASN A 228 6.92 -1.65 19.44
CA ASN A 228 8.14 -2.35 19.09
C ASN A 228 7.88 -3.45 18.06
N ASN A 229 6.79 -4.22 18.21
CA ASN A 229 6.40 -5.24 17.24
C ASN A 229 6.08 -4.61 15.88
N ALA A 230 5.39 -3.48 15.87
CA ALA A 230 5.04 -2.77 14.64
C ALA A 230 6.27 -2.39 13.78
N VAL A 231 7.45 -2.18 14.39
CA VAL A 231 8.67 -1.83 13.65
C VAL A 231 9.69 -2.97 13.53
N SER A 232 9.45 -4.13 14.16
CA SER A 232 10.44 -5.23 14.23
C SER A 232 9.91 -6.62 13.84
N LYS A 233 8.60 -6.77 13.60
CA LYS A 233 7.95 -8.06 13.32
C LYS A 233 7.25 -8.09 11.95
N ASP A 234 7.77 -7.36 10.98
CA ASP A 234 7.20 -7.31 9.62
C ASP A 234 5.73 -6.88 9.57
N PHE A 235 5.28 -6.03 10.51
CA PHE A 235 3.95 -5.43 10.43
C PHE A 235 3.81 -4.62 9.14
N PHE A 236 4.84 -3.85 8.76
CA PHE A 236 4.92 -3.23 7.44
C PHE A 236 5.74 -4.12 6.51
N LYS A 237 5.06 -4.82 5.61
CA LYS A 237 5.72 -5.64 4.60
C LYS A 237 5.55 -5.00 3.24
N LEU A 238 6.64 -4.50 2.67
CA LEU A 238 6.64 -4.11 1.27
C LEU A 238 6.40 -5.38 0.45
N LEU A 239 5.28 -5.39 -0.26
CA LEU A 239 5.05 -6.42 -1.25
C LEU A 239 6.03 -6.17 -2.38
N GLY A 240 6.71 -7.24 -2.81
CA GLY A 240 7.49 -7.16 -4.03
C GLY A 240 6.62 -6.56 -5.14
N PRO A 241 7.23 -5.92 -6.15
CA PRO A 241 6.49 -5.61 -7.34
C PRO A 241 5.81 -6.92 -7.75
N ILE A 242 4.54 -6.89 -8.13
CA ILE A 242 3.90 -8.08 -8.69
C ILE A 242 4.50 -8.29 -10.10
N SER A 243 5.79 -8.58 -10.16
CA SER A 243 6.33 -9.51 -11.14
C SER A 243 5.70 -10.84 -10.78
N GLY A 244 4.65 -11.22 -11.50
CA GLY A 244 4.18 -12.59 -11.50
C GLY A 244 5.35 -13.50 -11.87
N THR A 245 6.01 -14.06 -10.88
CA THR A 245 6.86 -15.24 -11.02
C THR A 245 6.59 -16.12 -9.83
N ASP A 246 5.41 -16.73 -9.80
CA ASP A 246 5.42 -18.16 -9.50
C ASP A 246 5.85 -18.85 -10.80
N GLN A 247 7.15 -18.79 -11.04
CA GLN A 247 7.83 -19.54 -12.06
C GLN A 247 9.05 -20.13 -11.35
N GLN A 248 9.00 -21.43 -11.08
CA GLN A 248 10.12 -22.22 -11.59
C GLN A 248 10.17 -21.95 -13.10
N GLU A 249 11.01 -20.98 -13.46
CA GLU A 249 11.12 -20.46 -14.83
C GLU A 249 11.58 -21.57 -15.75
N THR A 250 10.62 -22.18 -16.43
CA THR A 250 10.87 -23.23 -17.42
C THR A 250 10.05 -23.01 -18.69
N GLU A 251 8.86 -22.39 -18.61
CA GLU A 251 8.11 -21.95 -19.79
C GLU A 251 8.43 -20.49 -20.13
N LYS A 252 9.38 -20.31 -21.05
CA LYS A 252 9.73 -19.00 -21.62
C LYS A 252 8.68 -18.60 -22.66
N TRP A 253 7.87 -17.60 -22.32
CA TRP A 253 6.95 -16.95 -23.26
C TRP A 253 7.07 -15.43 -23.22
N THR A 254 6.75 -14.77 -24.33
CA THR A 254 6.86 -13.32 -24.49
C THR A 254 5.49 -12.67 -24.60
N LEU A 255 5.40 -11.45 -24.11
CA LEU A 255 4.23 -10.59 -24.24
C LEU A 255 4.66 -9.34 -24.99
N ILE A 256 4.08 -9.12 -26.16
CA ILE A 256 4.33 -7.96 -27.00
C ILE A 256 3.04 -7.14 -27.05
N ARG A 257 3.15 -5.84 -26.81
CA ARG A 257 2.02 -4.91 -26.93
C ARG A 257 2.10 -4.20 -28.28
N GLU A 258 1.08 -4.37 -29.10
CA GLU A 258 0.96 -3.73 -30.40
C GLU A 258 -0.38 -2.99 -30.44
N ASN A 259 -0.35 -1.67 -30.20
CA ASN A 259 -1.55 -0.84 -30.03
C ASN A 259 -2.48 -1.41 -28.94
N ALA A 260 -3.76 -1.64 -29.27
CA ALA A 260 -4.74 -2.26 -28.39
C ALA A 260 -4.67 -3.81 -28.40
N GLN A 261 -3.60 -4.42 -28.90
CA GLN A 261 -3.42 -5.88 -28.92
C GLN A 261 -2.33 -6.33 -27.95
N LEU A 262 -2.63 -7.40 -27.22
CA LEU A 262 -1.70 -8.14 -26.37
C LEU A 262 -1.35 -9.45 -27.09
N VAL A 263 -0.15 -9.51 -27.65
CA VAL A 263 0.35 -10.68 -28.38
C VAL A 263 1.18 -11.55 -27.43
N VAL A 264 0.72 -12.77 -27.19
CA VAL A 264 1.42 -13.78 -26.41
C VAL A 264 2.08 -14.78 -27.35
N GLN A 265 3.37 -15.04 -27.16
CA GLN A 265 4.12 -16.03 -27.94
C GLN A 265 4.80 -17.04 -27.01
N ALA A 266 4.40 -18.30 -27.13
CA ALA A 266 4.92 -19.45 -26.38
C ALA A 266 5.03 -20.69 -27.30
N SER A 267 6.07 -20.76 -28.12
CA SER A 267 6.21 -21.84 -29.12
C SER A 267 6.38 -23.25 -28.53
N SER A 268 6.72 -23.36 -27.24
CA SER A 268 6.76 -24.65 -26.52
C SER A 268 5.39 -25.16 -26.07
N SER A 269 4.36 -24.32 -26.14
CA SER A 269 3.05 -24.59 -25.54
C SER A 269 1.90 -24.28 -26.52
N PRO A 270 1.94 -24.78 -27.77
CA PRO A 270 0.88 -24.52 -28.76
C PRO A 270 -0.47 -25.06 -28.27
N ASN A 271 -1.58 -24.50 -28.78
CA ASN A 271 -2.94 -24.86 -28.38
C ASN A 271 -3.32 -24.59 -26.91
N SER A 272 -2.45 -23.95 -26.12
CA SER A 272 -2.73 -23.55 -24.74
C SER A 272 -3.71 -22.38 -24.67
N LEU A 273 -4.41 -22.22 -23.55
CA LEU A 273 -5.33 -21.09 -23.36
C LEU A 273 -4.59 -19.89 -22.75
N VAL A 274 -4.87 -18.69 -23.25
CA VAL A 274 -4.45 -17.43 -22.63
C VAL A 274 -5.68 -16.72 -22.09
N THR A 275 -5.65 -16.26 -20.85
CA THR A 275 -6.71 -15.44 -20.25
C THR A 275 -6.17 -14.10 -19.79
N LEU A 276 -6.99 -13.06 -19.88
CA LEU A 276 -6.76 -11.73 -19.31
C LEU A 276 -7.80 -11.47 -18.23
N THR A 277 -7.37 -11.20 -17.01
CA THR A 277 -8.24 -11.10 -15.82
C THR A 277 -8.01 -9.75 -15.14
N ASN A 278 -9.08 -9.08 -14.70
CA ASN A 278 -8.96 -7.85 -13.91
C ASN A 278 -8.70 -8.16 -12.40
N LEU A 279 -8.48 -7.13 -11.58
CA LEU A 279 -8.21 -7.30 -10.14
C LEU A 279 -9.37 -7.86 -9.31
N LEU A 280 -10.59 -7.84 -9.85
CA LEU A 280 -11.76 -8.47 -9.23
C LEU A 280 -11.84 -9.97 -9.56
N GLY A 281 -10.85 -10.53 -10.26
CA GLY A 281 -10.85 -11.93 -10.68
C GLY A 281 -11.73 -12.23 -11.90
N LYS A 282 -12.28 -11.21 -12.57
CA LYS A 282 -13.12 -11.38 -13.75
C LYS A 282 -12.26 -11.50 -15.02
N THR A 283 -12.42 -12.61 -15.75
CA THR A 283 -11.85 -12.76 -17.10
C THR A 283 -12.50 -11.76 -18.05
N VAL A 284 -11.69 -10.87 -18.62
CA VAL A 284 -12.09 -9.80 -19.56
C VAL A 284 -11.62 -10.07 -20.99
N GLY A 285 -10.76 -11.06 -21.19
CA GLY A 285 -10.31 -11.52 -22.50
C GLY A 285 -9.79 -12.95 -22.41
N GLN A 286 -9.92 -13.72 -23.48
CA GLN A 286 -9.35 -15.06 -23.56
C GLN A 286 -9.09 -15.41 -25.02
N GLU A 287 -8.02 -16.14 -25.30
CA GLU A 287 -7.68 -16.59 -26.63
C GLU A 287 -6.92 -17.92 -26.56
N LYS A 288 -7.23 -18.85 -27.46
CA LYS A 288 -6.48 -20.10 -27.58
C LYS A 288 -5.28 -19.86 -28.50
N MET A 289 -4.10 -20.30 -28.10
CA MET A 289 -2.91 -20.25 -28.95
C MET A 289 -3.09 -21.07 -30.22
N ASP A 290 -2.57 -20.56 -31.32
CA ASP A 290 -2.46 -21.29 -32.58
C ASP A 290 -1.36 -22.38 -32.53
N GLU A 291 -1.19 -23.09 -33.65
CA GLU A 291 -0.18 -24.15 -33.80
C GLU A 291 1.26 -23.65 -33.66
N THR A 292 1.50 -22.35 -33.82
CA THR A 292 2.82 -21.71 -33.63
C THR A 292 3.07 -21.26 -32.19
N GLY A 293 2.05 -21.37 -31.32
CA GLY A 293 2.09 -20.89 -29.95
C GLY A 293 1.79 -19.40 -29.82
N ARG A 294 1.12 -18.79 -30.80
CA ARG A 294 0.75 -17.37 -30.78
C ARG A 294 -0.72 -17.20 -30.39
N ALA A 295 -1.00 -16.27 -29.48
CA ALA A 295 -2.36 -15.81 -29.15
C ALA A 295 -2.41 -14.28 -29.15
N VAL A 296 -3.55 -13.70 -29.53
CA VAL A 296 -3.74 -12.25 -29.56
C VAL A 296 -5.02 -11.89 -28.82
N ILE A 297 -4.90 -11.15 -27.72
CA ILE A 297 -6.05 -10.63 -26.97
C ILE A 297 -6.24 -9.15 -27.31
N ASN A 298 -7.44 -8.79 -27.75
CA ASN A 298 -7.82 -7.38 -27.94
C ASN A 298 -8.12 -6.74 -26.58
N SER A 299 -7.46 -5.62 -26.30
CA SER A 299 -7.59 -4.83 -25.08
C SER A 299 -8.36 -3.51 -25.28
N SER A 300 -8.84 -3.25 -26.49
CA SER A 300 -9.65 -2.07 -26.80
C SER A 300 -10.94 -2.04 -25.97
N GLY A 301 -11.24 -0.89 -25.36
CA GLY A 301 -12.43 -0.70 -24.52
C GLY A 301 -12.32 -1.25 -23.10
N LEU A 302 -11.19 -1.85 -22.72
CA LEU A 302 -10.89 -2.16 -21.32
C LEU A 302 -10.53 -0.86 -20.58
N ALA A 303 -10.94 -0.76 -19.31
CA ALA A 303 -10.59 0.37 -18.48
C ALA A 303 -9.08 0.40 -18.21
N SER A 304 -8.50 1.60 -18.07
CA SER A 304 -7.13 1.73 -17.57
C SER A 304 -7.03 1.12 -16.18
N GLY A 305 -5.99 0.33 -15.95
CA GLY A 305 -5.80 -0.39 -14.70
C GLY A 305 -4.93 -1.64 -14.83
N MET A 306 -4.78 -2.35 -13.71
CA MET A 306 -3.98 -3.57 -13.63
C MET A 306 -4.79 -4.80 -14.06
N TYR A 307 -4.15 -5.64 -14.87
CA TYR A 307 -4.67 -6.91 -15.34
C TYR A 307 -3.60 -8.00 -15.21
N ILE A 308 -4.05 -9.25 -15.15
CA ILE A 308 -3.19 -10.44 -15.13
C ILE A 308 -3.44 -11.20 -16.43
N ILE A 309 -2.39 -11.44 -17.20
CA ILE A 309 -2.44 -12.35 -18.35
C ILE A 309 -1.84 -13.70 -17.95
N THR A 310 -2.60 -14.78 -18.14
CA THR A 310 -2.25 -16.14 -17.71
C THR A 310 -2.24 -17.08 -18.90
N LEU A 311 -1.14 -17.80 -19.08
CA LEU A 311 -1.02 -18.94 -19.97
C LEU A 311 -1.35 -20.22 -19.19
N HIS A 312 -2.33 -20.98 -19.69
CA HIS A 312 -2.78 -22.27 -19.20
C HIS A 312 -2.26 -23.36 -20.13
N SER A 313 -1.07 -23.88 -19.84
CA SER A 313 -0.54 -25.07 -20.49
C SER A 313 -1.08 -26.32 -19.79
N THR A 314 -0.96 -27.49 -20.44
CA THR A 314 -1.60 -28.75 -20.00
C THR A 314 -1.34 -29.08 -18.53
N ASP A 315 -0.13 -28.80 -18.03
CA ASP A 315 0.30 -29.19 -16.69
C ASP A 315 0.58 -27.99 -15.77
N ARG A 316 0.45 -26.75 -16.28
CA ARG A 316 0.99 -25.56 -15.59
C ARG A 316 0.21 -24.28 -15.88
N LEU A 317 0.31 -23.36 -14.94
CA LEU A 317 -0.13 -21.97 -15.09
C LEU A 317 1.09 -21.06 -14.99
N SER A 318 1.19 -20.10 -15.91
CA SER A 318 2.18 -19.03 -15.81
C SER A 318 1.54 -17.69 -16.13
N SER A 319 1.89 -16.64 -15.38
CA SER A 319 1.21 -15.35 -15.48
C SER A 319 2.16 -14.18 -15.56
N LYS A 320 1.74 -13.10 -16.21
CA LYS A 320 2.38 -11.77 -16.14
C LYS A 320 1.35 -10.72 -15.78
N THR A 321 1.74 -9.79 -14.92
CA THR A 321 0.93 -8.61 -14.61
C THR A 321 1.19 -7.53 -15.65
N ILE A 322 0.14 -6.86 -16.11
CA ILE A 322 0.23 -5.72 -17.02
C ILE A 322 -0.63 -4.57 -16.55
N TRP A 323 -0.21 -3.35 -16.87
CA TRP A 323 -1.05 -2.16 -16.81
C TRP A 323 -1.58 -1.84 -18.21
N LEU A 324 -2.89 -1.59 -18.34
CA LEU A 324 -3.49 -1.03 -19.56
C LEU A 324 -3.65 0.49 -19.37
N TYR A 325 -3.28 1.27 -20.39
CA TYR A 325 -3.41 2.73 -20.44
C TYR A 325 -4.60 3.14 -21.30
#